data_AF-A0A0S2LXY5-F1
#
_entry.id   AF-A0A0S2LXY5-F1
#
_cell.length_a   1.000
_cell.length_b   1.000
_cell.length_c   1.000
_cell.angle_alpha   90.00
_cell.angle_beta   90.00
_cell.angle_gamma   90.00
#
_symmetry.space_group_name_H-M   'P 1'
#
loop_
_entity.id
_entity.type
_entity.pdbx_description
1 polymer ?
#
loop_
_entity_poly.entity_id
_entity_poly.type
_entity_poly.pdbx_seq_one_letter_code
_entity_poly.pdbx_strand_id
1 'polypeptide(L)'
;MNASLSLSQARRIALKAQGLSTVRPTQPVTARRVGRTFAQIQLVQIDSVNVLSRSHYLPFFSRLGPYDHALVDGLAGRPPRKLMEYWAHEASFIQPSQFHDLRLWQHRSWVGSAGMETALRDELEGRILAVLTGDLALTAREIKERVGHEEVADRSHWGWNWNAVKRTLEGLFERGIVGAASRNETFERRYALIEKILPPADQGLFVPGEKMAAADKEEAMIRLVSAAARAHGIGTTRCFADYFRLPVNAVTQAVRYLVDSGELEQVAVNGWDAVTYLHAAATIPRKAVASALLSPFDSLVFERRRLEKLFDFHYRIEIYTPQQQRKYGYYVLPFLLGENIVARVDLKADRQSGVLVVRGAFAEAGAPKETAIHLATELEAMALWLGLGSVAVHDHGDLSGSLQAALP
;
A
#
# COMPACT_ATOMS: atom_id res chain seq x y z
N MET A 1 -11.18 33.57 9.88
CA MET A 1 -9.71 33.43 9.67
C MET A 1 -9.40 31.95 9.77
N ASN A 2 -8.92 31.33 8.69
CA ASN A 2 -8.56 29.91 8.72
C ASN A 2 -7.37 29.72 9.65
N ALA A 3 -7.35 28.64 10.44
CA ALA A 3 -6.21 28.35 11.31
C ALA A 3 -4.92 28.19 10.48
N SER A 4 -3.83 28.81 10.95
CA SER A 4 -2.51 28.70 10.31
C SER A 4 -1.63 27.75 11.10
N LEU A 5 -1.12 26.71 10.43
CA LEU A 5 -0.25 25.69 11.00
C LEU A 5 1.17 25.83 10.48
N SER A 6 2.16 25.49 11.31
CA SER A 6 3.53 25.28 10.83
C SER A 6 3.66 23.93 10.11
N LEU A 7 4.68 23.80 9.27
CA LEU A 7 4.96 22.54 8.58
C LEU A 7 5.25 21.39 9.58
N SER A 8 5.89 21.68 10.71
CA SER A 8 6.10 20.71 11.80
C SER A 8 4.77 20.25 12.42
N GLN A 9 3.81 21.15 12.62
CA GLN A 9 2.46 20.76 13.10
C GLN A 9 1.76 19.87 12.08
N ALA A 10 1.80 20.22 10.78
CA ALA A 10 1.24 19.41 9.72
C ALA A 10 1.88 18.01 9.65
N ARG A 11 3.21 17.90 9.78
CA ARG A 11 3.92 16.62 9.86
C ARG A 11 3.45 15.77 11.03
N ARG A 12 3.37 16.33 12.24
CA ARG A 12 2.92 15.57 13.42
C ARG A 12 1.47 15.11 13.30
N ILE A 13 0.59 15.89 12.67
CA ILE A 13 -0.77 15.46 12.35
C ILE A 13 -0.74 14.27 11.40
N ALA A 14 0.00 14.36 10.31
CA ALA A 14 0.12 13.29 9.32
C ALA A 14 0.69 12.01 9.94
N LEU A 15 1.75 12.12 10.74
CA LEU A 15 2.36 11.00 11.44
C LEU A 15 1.39 10.36 12.44
N LYS A 16 0.62 11.15 13.19
CA LYS A 16 -0.39 10.60 14.11
C LYS A 16 -1.50 9.87 13.37
N ALA A 17 -2.03 10.45 12.29
CA ALA A 17 -3.05 9.82 11.46
C ALA A 17 -2.56 8.48 10.89
N GLN A 18 -1.27 8.41 10.54
CA GLN A 18 -0.60 7.21 10.02
C GLN A 18 -0.15 6.21 11.10
N GLY A 19 -0.31 6.49 12.40
CA GLY A 19 0.15 5.61 13.47
C GLY A 19 1.68 5.59 13.66
N LEU A 20 2.35 6.65 13.23
CA LEU A 20 3.80 6.83 13.21
C LEU A 20 4.24 8.04 14.06
N SER A 21 3.50 8.40 15.10
CA SER A 21 3.86 9.51 16.00
C SER A 21 4.33 9.08 17.39
N THR A 22 4.14 7.81 17.74
CA THR A 22 4.40 7.27 19.09
C THR A 22 5.42 6.14 19.06
N VAL A 23 5.97 5.81 20.23
CA VAL A 23 6.77 4.60 20.41
C VAL A 23 5.93 3.37 20.05
N ARG A 24 6.57 2.39 19.41
CA ARG A 24 5.93 1.11 19.10
C ARG A 24 5.53 0.38 20.38
N PRO A 25 4.48 -0.43 20.34
CA PRO A 25 4.14 -1.25 21.48
C PRO A 25 5.24 -2.28 21.79
N THR A 26 5.52 -2.50 23.07
CA THR A 26 6.46 -3.55 23.54
C THR A 26 5.81 -4.91 23.74
N GLN A 27 4.48 -4.94 23.80
CA GLN A 27 3.68 -6.16 23.95
C GLN A 27 3.55 -6.91 22.62
N PRO A 28 3.46 -8.25 22.63
CA PRO A 28 3.29 -9.06 21.41
C PRO A 28 2.16 -8.52 20.52
N VAL A 29 2.44 -8.50 19.22
CA VAL A 29 1.48 -8.05 18.21
C VAL A 29 0.41 -9.11 18.01
N THR A 30 -0.86 -8.69 18.03
CA THR A 30 -2.03 -9.56 17.84
C THR A 30 -2.77 -9.21 16.56
N ALA A 31 -3.57 -10.15 16.03
CA ALA A 31 -4.45 -9.90 14.87
C ALA A 31 -5.35 -8.67 15.07
N ARG A 32 -5.84 -8.44 16.29
CA ARG A 32 -6.65 -7.26 16.63
C ARG A 32 -5.86 -5.95 16.49
N ARG A 33 -4.56 -5.94 16.76
CA ARG A 33 -3.70 -4.76 16.62
C ARG A 33 -3.31 -4.52 15.16
N VAL A 34 -3.03 -5.59 14.40
CA VAL A 34 -2.86 -5.52 12.94
C VAL A 34 -4.11 -4.94 12.29
N GLY A 35 -5.30 -5.49 12.60
CA GLY A 35 -6.57 -5.00 12.09
C GLY A 35 -6.88 -3.54 12.46
N ARG A 36 -6.55 -3.10 13.69
CA ARG A 36 -6.66 -1.68 14.08
C ARG A 36 -5.70 -0.78 13.31
N THR A 37 -4.47 -1.23 13.09
CA THR A 37 -3.47 -0.50 12.30
C THR A 37 -3.95 -0.36 10.86
N PHE A 38 -4.44 -1.44 10.27
CA PHE A 38 -5.03 -1.44 8.94
C PHE A 38 -6.24 -0.51 8.83
N ALA A 39 -7.17 -0.57 9.79
CA ALA A 39 -8.32 0.34 9.82
C ALA A 39 -7.93 1.81 10.01
N GLN A 40 -6.78 2.08 10.64
CA GLN A 40 -6.26 3.45 10.75
C GLN A 40 -5.68 3.95 9.43
N ILE A 41 -4.86 3.13 8.77
CA ILE A 41 -4.17 3.51 7.53
C ILE A 41 -4.91 3.12 6.26
N GLN A 42 -6.13 2.58 6.37
CA GLN A 42 -7.16 2.28 5.37
C GLN A 42 -6.77 1.43 4.15
N LEU A 43 -5.49 1.34 3.81
CA LEU A 43 -4.95 0.75 2.59
C LEU A 43 -3.49 0.34 2.82
N VAL A 44 -3.13 -0.82 2.26
CA VAL A 44 -1.73 -1.28 2.16
C VAL A 44 -1.47 -1.80 0.76
N GLN A 45 -0.52 -1.20 0.04
CA GLN A 45 -0.17 -1.66 -1.30
C GLN A 45 0.51 -3.04 -1.26
N ILE A 46 0.09 -3.91 -2.17
CA ILE A 46 0.64 -5.24 -2.40
C ILE A 46 1.70 -5.13 -3.50
N ASP A 47 2.92 -5.58 -3.20
CA ASP A 47 4.01 -5.64 -4.17
C ASP A 47 4.77 -6.97 -4.04
N SER A 48 5.23 -7.51 -5.17
CA SER A 48 5.89 -8.81 -5.25
C SER A 48 7.41 -8.77 -5.04
N VAL A 49 8.04 -7.58 -5.00
CA VAL A 49 9.47 -7.45 -4.77
C VAL A 49 9.82 -8.05 -3.41
N ASN A 50 10.72 -9.04 -3.40
CA ASN A 50 11.08 -9.81 -2.21
C ASN A 50 12.59 -9.76 -1.89
N VAL A 51 13.24 -8.63 -2.17
CA VAL A 51 14.66 -8.42 -1.84
C VAL A 51 14.90 -8.29 -0.34
N LEU A 52 13.94 -7.70 0.39
CA LEU A 52 13.95 -7.60 1.85
C LEU A 52 12.81 -8.43 2.46
N SER A 53 11.60 -7.92 2.32
CA SER A 53 10.32 -8.59 2.56
C SER A 53 9.33 -8.01 1.57
N ARG A 54 8.29 -8.77 1.21
CA ARG A 54 7.23 -8.24 0.34
C ARG A 54 6.62 -7.00 0.98
N SER A 55 6.41 -5.96 0.19
CA SER A 55 6.16 -4.61 0.72
C SER A 55 4.99 -4.53 1.69
N HIS A 56 3.88 -5.25 1.45
CA HIS A 56 2.67 -5.18 2.27
C HIS A 56 2.88 -5.60 3.74
N TYR A 57 3.97 -6.30 4.07
CA TYR A 57 4.29 -6.61 5.47
C TYR A 57 5.01 -5.47 6.19
N LEU A 58 5.73 -4.62 5.46
CA LEU A 58 6.58 -3.57 6.02
C LEU A 58 5.78 -2.44 6.71
N PRO A 59 4.66 -1.91 6.16
CA PRO A 59 3.86 -0.89 6.85
C PRO A 59 3.42 -1.28 8.26
N PHE A 60 3.10 -2.56 8.49
CA PHE A 60 2.77 -3.06 9.81
C PHE A 60 4.01 -3.12 10.71
N PHE A 61 5.14 -3.60 10.21
CA PHE A 61 6.41 -3.58 10.96
C PHE A 61 6.79 -2.16 11.37
N SER A 62 6.70 -1.18 10.46
CA SER A 62 7.01 0.22 10.73
C SER A 62 6.22 0.79 11.92
N ARG A 63 4.98 0.31 12.12
CA ARG A 63 4.04 0.80 13.15
C ARG A 63 4.00 -0.06 14.40
N LEU A 64 4.32 -1.35 14.29
CA LEU A 64 4.09 -2.36 15.33
C LEU A 64 5.37 -3.05 15.82
N GLY A 65 6.47 -2.94 15.07
CA GLY A 65 7.68 -3.72 15.31
C GLY A 65 7.55 -5.15 14.81
N PRO A 66 8.41 -6.08 15.29
CA PRO A 66 8.35 -7.49 14.91
C PRO A 66 6.98 -8.12 15.16
N TYR A 67 6.44 -8.83 14.17
CA TYR A 67 5.17 -9.55 14.26
C TYR A 67 5.14 -10.77 13.32
N ASP A 68 4.26 -11.73 13.57
CA ASP A 68 4.09 -12.88 12.68
C ASP A 68 3.28 -12.49 11.42
N HIS A 69 3.85 -12.70 10.23
CA HIS A 69 3.19 -12.47 8.94
C HIS A 69 1.84 -13.19 8.82
N ALA A 70 1.69 -14.35 9.46
CA ALA A 70 0.44 -15.12 9.46
C ALA A 70 -0.75 -14.33 10.02
N LEU A 71 -0.51 -13.27 10.82
CA LEU A 71 -1.56 -12.37 11.28
C LEU A 71 -2.16 -11.55 10.13
N VAL A 72 -1.33 -11.04 9.21
CA VAL A 72 -1.81 -10.30 8.02
C VAL A 72 -2.46 -11.27 7.05
N ASP A 73 -1.81 -12.40 6.78
CA ASP A 73 -2.33 -13.43 5.87
C ASP A 73 -3.66 -14.00 6.36
N GLY A 74 -3.81 -14.19 7.68
CA GLY A 74 -5.06 -14.64 8.29
C GLY A 74 -6.21 -13.65 8.12
N LEU A 75 -5.95 -12.35 8.32
CA LEU A 75 -6.96 -11.31 8.14
C LEU A 75 -7.37 -11.10 6.68
N ALA A 76 -6.46 -11.37 5.74
CA ALA A 76 -6.71 -11.29 4.31
C ALA A 76 -7.36 -12.57 3.75
N GLY A 77 -6.97 -13.74 4.26
CA GLY A 77 -7.24 -15.06 3.67
C GLY A 77 -8.36 -15.87 4.31
N ARG A 78 -8.75 -15.59 5.57
CA ARG A 78 -9.73 -16.38 6.34
C ARG A 78 -10.99 -15.57 6.70
N PRO A 79 -12.20 -16.15 6.57
CA PRO A 79 -13.42 -15.53 7.11
C PRO A 79 -13.40 -15.43 8.64
N PRO A 80 -13.97 -14.37 9.25
CA PRO A 80 -14.44 -13.14 8.61
C PRO A 80 -13.24 -12.27 8.18
N ARG A 81 -13.17 -11.96 6.87
CA ARG A 81 -12.06 -11.18 6.31
C ARG A 81 -12.11 -9.74 6.82
N LYS A 82 -10.94 -9.19 7.13
CA LYS A 82 -10.76 -7.77 7.46
C LYS A 82 -9.99 -7.02 6.38
N LEU A 83 -9.21 -7.76 5.60
CA LEU A 83 -8.47 -7.26 4.44
C LEU A 83 -8.99 -8.02 3.21
N MET A 84 -9.05 -7.32 2.09
CA MET A 84 -9.39 -7.88 0.78
C MET A 84 -8.47 -7.28 -0.26
N GLU A 85 -7.97 -8.09 -1.19
CA GLU A 85 -7.17 -7.56 -2.29
C GLU A 85 -8.08 -7.02 -3.41
N TYR A 86 -7.87 -5.76 -3.77
CA TYR A 86 -8.53 -5.11 -4.91
C TYR A 86 -7.70 -3.93 -5.45
N TRP A 87 -8.17 -3.30 -6.52
CA TRP A 87 -7.57 -2.08 -7.05
C TRP A 87 -7.89 -0.87 -6.17
N ALA A 88 -6.85 -0.09 -5.89
CA ALA A 88 -6.93 1.18 -5.19
C ALA A 88 -5.74 2.06 -5.62
N HIS A 89 -4.77 2.35 -4.74
CA HIS A 89 -3.54 3.04 -5.15
C HIS A 89 -2.81 2.27 -6.26
N GLU A 90 -2.60 0.98 -6.04
CA GLU A 90 -2.37 -0.05 -7.06
C GLU A 90 -3.07 -1.32 -6.58
N ALA A 91 -2.56 -2.53 -6.89
CA ALA A 91 -3.00 -3.74 -6.19
C ALA A 91 -2.77 -3.54 -4.68
N SER A 92 -3.84 -3.60 -3.88
CA SER A 92 -3.79 -3.22 -2.47
C SER A 92 -4.68 -4.09 -1.63
N PHE A 93 -4.35 -4.25 -0.35
CA PHE A 93 -5.34 -4.63 0.65
C PHE A 93 -6.19 -3.41 0.99
N ILE A 94 -7.51 -3.59 0.89
CA ILE A 94 -8.58 -2.66 1.24
C ILE A 94 -9.49 -3.28 2.31
N GLN A 95 -10.32 -2.47 2.96
CA GLN A 95 -11.40 -3.03 3.78
C GLN A 95 -12.49 -3.61 2.87
N PRO A 96 -13.10 -4.76 3.20
CA PRO A 96 -14.17 -5.32 2.40
C PRO A 96 -15.33 -4.34 2.14
N SER A 97 -15.68 -3.50 3.12
CA SER A 97 -16.73 -2.48 2.98
C SER A 97 -16.39 -1.38 1.95
N GLN A 98 -15.12 -1.19 1.60
CA GLN A 98 -14.69 -0.24 0.57
C GLN A 98 -14.75 -0.81 -0.83
N PHE A 99 -14.92 -2.13 -0.98
CA PHE A 99 -14.87 -2.82 -2.27
C PHE A 99 -15.92 -2.27 -3.24
N HIS A 100 -17.17 -2.14 -2.77
CA HIS A 100 -18.26 -1.64 -3.59
C HIS A 100 -17.97 -0.22 -4.10
N ASP A 101 -17.58 0.67 -3.18
CA ASP A 101 -17.27 2.06 -3.51
C ASP A 101 -16.10 2.16 -4.50
N LEU A 102 -15.01 1.43 -4.25
CA LEU A 102 -13.84 1.44 -5.14
C LEU A 102 -14.16 0.92 -6.53
N ARG A 103 -14.95 -0.16 -6.64
CA ARG A 103 -15.32 -0.75 -7.95
C ARG A 103 -16.06 0.24 -8.85
N LEU A 104 -16.80 1.19 -8.29
CA LEU A 104 -17.50 2.23 -9.07
C LEU A 104 -16.56 3.26 -9.70
N TRP A 105 -15.34 3.40 -9.18
CA TRP A 105 -14.40 4.45 -9.53
C TRP A 105 -13.07 3.94 -10.08
N GLN A 106 -12.74 2.67 -9.86
CA GLN A 106 -11.56 2.02 -10.43
C GLN A 106 -11.87 1.51 -11.83
N HIS A 107 -11.28 2.17 -12.83
CA HIS A 107 -11.28 1.70 -14.22
C HIS A 107 -9.82 1.46 -14.63
N ARG A 108 -9.43 0.19 -14.75
CA ARG A 108 -8.07 -0.27 -15.04
C ARG A 108 -8.05 -1.03 -16.37
N SER A 109 -8.71 -0.45 -17.39
CA SER A 109 -9.00 -1.10 -18.67
C SER A 109 -7.75 -1.58 -19.43
N TRP A 110 -6.55 -1.12 -19.08
CA TRP A 110 -5.30 -1.55 -19.67
C TRP A 110 -4.75 -2.89 -19.12
N VAL A 111 -5.28 -3.40 -18.01
CA VAL A 111 -4.77 -4.63 -17.35
C VAL A 111 -5.49 -5.89 -17.83
N GLY A 112 -6.73 -5.76 -18.31
CA GLY A 112 -7.62 -6.89 -18.58
C GLY A 112 -7.81 -7.28 -20.05
N SER A 113 -9.04 -7.71 -20.34
CA SER A 113 -9.49 -8.16 -21.66
C SER A 113 -9.95 -7.03 -22.59
N ALA A 114 -9.68 -5.77 -22.25
CA ALA A 114 -9.96 -4.66 -23.16
C ALA A 114 -9.14 -4.84 -24.46
N GLY A 115 -9.81 -4.89 -25.59
CA GLY A 115 -9.21 -5.18 -26.89
C GLY A 115 -9.13 -6.66 -27.26
N MET A 116 -9.69 -7.58 -26.47
CA MET A 116 -9.96 -8.95 -26.95
C MET A 116 -11.19 -8.98 -27.87
N GLU A 117 -11.21 -9.93 -28.80
CA GLU A 117 -12.41 -10.23 -29.57
C GLU A 117 -13.58 -10.58 -28.63
N THR A 118 -14.74 -9.96 -28.85
CA THR A 118 -15.88 -10.06 -27.93
C THR A 118 -16.37 -11.51 -27.80
N ALA A 119 -16.48 -12.25 -28.90
CA ALA A 119 -16.92 -13.64 -28.88
C ALA A 119 -15.99 -14.54 -28.05
N LEU A 120 -14.67 -14.43 -28.27
CA LEU A 120 -13.67 -15.17 -27.51
C LEU A 120 -13.69 -14.80 -26.03
N ARG A 121 -13.78 -13.50 -25.71
CA ARG A 121 -13.87 -13.04 -24.33
C ARG A 121 -15.10 -13.65 -23.63
N ASP A 122 -16.28 -13.53 -24.25
CA ASP A 122 -17.53 -13.96 -23.63
C ASP A 122 -17.56 -15.50 -23.45
N GLU A 123 -17.02 -16.27 -24.40
CA GLU A 123 -16.81 -17.72 -24.25
C GLU A 123 -15.91 -18.05 -23.05
N LEU A 124 -14.73 -17.42 -22.97
CA LEU A 124 -13.77 -17.66 -21.90
C LEU A 124 -14.32 -17.22 -20.54
N GLU A 125 -15.05 -16.12 -20.46
CA GLU A 125 -15.71 -15.69 -19.23
C GLU A 125 -16.69 -16.74 -18.74
N GLY A 126 -17.55 -17.27 -19.63
CA GLY A 126 -18.48 -18.35 -19.28
C GLY A 126 -17.79 -19.60 -18.73
N ARG A 127 -16.71 -20.04 -19.40
CA ARG A 127 -15.92 -21.22 -18.97
C ARG A 127 -15.18 -20.98 -17.66
N ILE A 128 -14.58 -19.81 -17.47
CA ILE A 128 -13.88 -19.44 -16.24
C ILE A 128 -14.85 -19.39 -15.06
N LEU A 129 -16.01 -18.74 -15.24
CA LEU A 129 -17.03 -18.64 -14.20
C LEU A 129 -17.58 -20.02 -13.83
N ALA A 130 -17.86 -20.88 -14.82
CA ALA A 130 -18.24 -22.27 -14.58
C ALA A 130 -17.20 -23.02 -13.74
N VAL A 131 -15.91 -22.91 -14.06
CA VAL A 131 -14.83 -23.50 -13.24
C VAL A 131 -14.83 -22.96 -11.80
N LEU A 132 -15.09 -21.66 -11.61
CA LEU A 132 -15.08 -21.00 -10.29
C LEU A 132 -16.38 -21.18 -9.46
N THR A 133 -17.41 -21.80 -10.03
CA THR A 133 -18.61 -22.20 -9.27
C THR A 133 -18.29 -23.24 -8.20
N GLY A 134 -17.25 -24.05 -8.36
CA GLY A 134 -16.78 -25.00 -7.34
C GLY A 134 -16.19 -24.33 -6.09
N ASP A 135 -15.99 -25.09 -5.01
CA ASP A 135 -15.59 -24.54 -3.71
C ASP A 135 -14.11 -24.13 -3.61
N LEU A 136 -13.28 -24.56 -4.57
CA LEU A 136 -11.84 -24.32 -4.54
C LEU A 136 -11.48 -22.98 -5.17
N ALA A 137 -10.64 -22.21 -4.47
CA ALA A 137 -9.99 -21.04 -5.05
C ALA A 137 -8.76 -21.46 -5.88
N LEU A 138 -8.70 -20.99 -7.12
CA LEU A 138 -7.77 -21.51 -8.13
C LEU A 138 -6.83 -20.45 -8.66
N THR A 139 -5.58 -20.82 -8.90
CA THR A 139 -4.62 -19.97 -9.61
C THR A 139 -5.01 -19.84 -11.09
N ALA A 140 -4.51 -18.78 -11.75
CA ALA A 140 -4.72 -18.60 -13.19
C ALA A 140 -4.24 -19.82 -14.02
N ARG A 141 -3.17 -20.50 -13.57
CA ARG A 141 -2.66 -21.72 -14.21
C ARG A 141 -3.63 -22.89 -14.07
N GLU A 142 -4.11 -23.17 -12.86
CA GLU A 142 -5.10 -24.22 -12.60
C GLU A 142 -6.43 -23.97 -13.33
N ILE A 143 -6.83 -22.70 -13.50
CA ILE A 143 -8.01 -22.32 -14.29
C ILE A 143 -7.77 -22.61 -15.76
N LYS A 144 -6.61 -22.22 -16.32
CA LYS A 144 -6.27 -22.50 -17.73
C LYS A 144 -6.31 -23.99 -18.02
N GLU A 145 -5.70 -24.81 -17.17
CA GLU A 145 -5.67 -26.28 -17.31
C GLU A 145 -7.09 -26.87 -17.33
N ARG A 146 -8.01 -26.39 -16.47
CA ARG A 146 -9.40 -26.85 -16.44
C ARG A 146 -10.26 -26.33 -17.57
N VAL A 147 -10.02 -25.09 -17.99
CA VAL A 147 -10.70 -24.51 -19.16
C VAL A 147 -10.27 -25.27 -20.41
N GLY A 148 -9.01 -25.71 -20.53
CA GLY A 148 -8.53 -26.46 -21.69
C GLY A 148 -8.35 -25.59 -22.94
N HIS A 149 -8.06 -24.29 -22.75
CA HIS A 149 -7.76 -23.38 -23.85
C HIS A 149 -6.28 -23.47 -24.24
N GLU A 150 -6.02 -24.04 -25.42
CA GLU A 150 -4.71 -24.02 -26.05
C GLU A 150 -4.57 -22.79 -26.94
N GLU A 151 -3.45 -22.09 -26.80
CA GLU A 151 -3.15 -20.88 -27.54
C GLU A 151 -1.82 -21.10 -28.24
N VAL A 152 -1.75 -20.81 -29.54
CA VAL A 152 -0.47 -20.80 -30.26
C VAL A 152 0.35 -19.66 -29.69
N ALA A 153 1.47 -19.97 -29.05
CA ALA A 153 2.30 -18.97 -28.39
C ALA A 153 2.88 -18.00 -29.43
N ASP A 154 2.30 -16.81 -29.55
CA ASP A 154 2.90 -15.73 -30.32
C ASP A 154 4.09 -15.14 -29.53
N ARG A 155 5.29 -15.37 -30.06
CA ARG A 155 6.57 -14.86 -29.51
C ARG A 155 7.03 -13.59 -30.21
N SER A 156 6.21 -13.00 -31.09
CA SER A 156 6.58 -11.84 -31.90
C SER A 156 6.67 -10.52 -31.12
N HIS A 157 6.16 -10.45 -29.90
CA HIS A 157 6.17 -9.25 -29.07
C HIS A 157 6.93 -9.48 -27.75
N TRP A 158 7.93 -8.64 -27.49
CA TRP A 158 8.68 -8.61 -26.23
C TRP A 158 7.87 -7.84 -25.18
N GLY A 159 7.14 -8.57 -24.34
CA GLY A 159 6.28 -8.02 -23.30
C GLY A 159 5.48 -9.11 -22.58
N TRP A 160 4.63 -8.72 -21.64
CA TRP A 160 3.75 -9.62 -20.89
C TRP A 160 2.74 -10.33 -21.82
N ASN A 161 3.14 -11.41 -22.49
CA ASN A 161 2.26 -12.24 -23.32
C ASN A 161 1.38 -13.10 -22.41
N TRP A 162 0.41 -12.45 -21.76
CA TRP A 162 -0.62 -13.13 -20.99
C TRP A 162 -1.54 -13.85 -21.97
N ASN A 163 -1.76 -15.14 -21.72
CA ASN A 163 -2.74 -15.90 -22.49
C ASN A 163 -4.16 -15.33 -22.33
N ALA A 164 -5.05 -15.59 -23.28
CA ALA A 164 -6.42 -15.08 -23.27
C ALA A 164 -7.17 -15.43 -21.98
N VAL A 165 -6.94 -16.61 -21.40
CA VAL A 165 -7.53 -17.01 -20.10
C VAL A 165 -7.12 -16.03 -19.00
N LYS A 166 -5.82 -15.73 -18.88
CA LYS A 166 -5.32 -14.79 -17.86
C LYS A 166 -5.84 -13.37 -18.10
N ARG A 167 -5.85 -12.89 -19.35
CA ARG A 167 -6.41 -11.56 -19.68
C ARG A 167 -7.89 -11.47 -19.32
N THR A 168 -8.66 -12.51 -19.64
CA THR A 168 -10.09 -12.62 -19.31
C THR A 168 -10.30 -12.64 -17.80
N LEU A 169 -9.51 -13.43 -17.07
CA LEU A 169 -9.58 -13.51 -15.61
C LEU A 169 -9.25 -12.20 -14.92
N GLU A 170 -8.24 -11.45 -15.39
CA GLU A 170 -7.91 -10.13 -14.86
C GLU A 170 -8.99 -9.09 -15.20
N GLY A 171 -9.67 -9.22 -16.34
CA GLY A 171 -10.87 -8.43 -16.65
C GLY A 171 -12.06 -8.73 -15.73
N LEU A 172 -12.29 -10.01 -15.39
CA LEU A 172 -13.30 -10.39 -14.39
C LEU A 172 -12.93 -9.86 -13.00
N PHE A 173 -11.65 -9.86 -12.63
CA PHE A 173 -11.15 -9.32 -11.37
C PHE A 173 -11.32 -7.80 -11.31
N GLU A 174 -10.95 -7.08 -12.37
CA GLU A 174 -11.14 -5.63 -12.49
C GLU A 174 -12.62 -5.24 -12.27
N ARG A 175 -13.54 -5.94 -12.94
CA ARG A 175 -14.99 -5.68 -12.80
C ARG A 175 -15.57 -6.15 -11.47
N GLY A 176 -14.78 -6.80 -10.62
CA GLY A 176 -15.20 -7.29 -9.32
C GLY A 176 -16.13 -8.51 -9.37
N ILE A 177 -16.12 -9.27 -10.47
CA ILE A 177 -16.92 -10.51 -10.61
C ILE A 177 -16.21 -11.68 -9.90
N VAL A 178 -14.88 -11.71 -10.01
CA VAL A 178 -14.01 -12.60 -9.22
C VAL A 178 -13.13 -11.77 -8.31
N GLY A 179 -12.69 -12.36 -7.21
CA GLY A 179 -11.75 -11.71 -6.28
C GLY A 179 -10.55 -12.59 -5.96
N ALA A 180 -9.61 -12.02 -5.24
CA ALA A 180 -8.46 -12.72 -4.68
C ALA A 180 -8.85 -13.38 -3.34
N ALA A 181 -9.04 -14.70 -3.33
CA ALA A 181 -9.33 -15.45 -2.11
C ALA A 181 -8.07 -15.64 -1.24
N SER A 182 -6.89 -15.71 -1.85
CA SER A 182 -5.59 -15.71 -1.17
C SER A 182 -4.48 -15.58 -2.21
N ARG A 183 -3.23 -15.59 -1.74
CA ARG A 183 -2.06 -15.86 -2.58
C ARG A 183 -1.38 -17.14 -2.10
N ASN A 184 -0.84 -17.94 -3.02
CA ASN A 184 -0.04 -19.10 -2.66
C ASN A 184 1.41 -18.70 -2.29
N GLU A 185 2.25 -19.68 -1.98
CA GLU A 185 3.65 -19.48 -1.56
C GLU A 185 4.50 -18.76 -2.64
N THR A 186 4.25 -19.07 -3.91
CA THR A 186 4.86 -18.42 -5.08
C THR A 186 4.25 -17.05 -5.41
N PHE A 187 3.35 -16.56 -4.55
CA PHE A 187 2.68 -15.27 -4.64
C PHE A 187 1.66 -15.13 -5.79
N GLU A 188 1.21 -16.23 -6.37
CA GLU A 188 0.13 -16.26 -7.35
C GLU A 188 -1.22 -16.07 -6.65
N ARG A 189 -2.07 -15.23 -7.24
CA ARG A 189 -3.44 -15.03 -6.79
C ARG A 189 -4.25 -16.30 -7.00
N ARG A 190 -4.96 -16.74 -5.95
CA ARG A 190 -6.04 -17.73 -6.03
C ARG A 190 -7.37 -17.00 -6.16
N TYR A 191 -8.06 -17.26 -7.26
CA TYR A 191 -9.31 -16.62 -7.63
C TYR A 191 -10.50 -17.43 -7.14
N ALA A 192 -11.55 -16.73 -6.73
CA ALA A 192 -12.88 -17.28 -6.49
C ALA A 192 -13.93 -16.25 -6.91
N LEU A 193 -15.19 -16.68 -7.04
CA LEU A 193 -16.31 -15.74 -7.21
C LEU A 193 -16.34 -14.74 -6.05
N ILE A 194 -16.65 -13.48 -6.35
CA ILE A 194 -16.56 -12.39 -5.38
C ILE A 194 -17.46 -12.61 -4.15
N GLU A 195 -18.64 -13.19 -4.36
CA GLU A 195 -19.62 -13.56 -3.33
C GLU A 195 -19.07 -14.52 -2.28
N LYS A 196 -18.10 -15.37 -2.65
CA LYS A 196 -17.42 -16.31 -1.73
C LYS A 196 -16.32 -15.63 -0.90
N ILE A 197 -15.95 -14.40 -1.25
CA ILE A 197 -14.87 -13.64 -0.61
C ILE A 197 -15.44 -12.55 0.29
N LEU A 198 -16.50 -11.86 -0.15
CA LEU A 198 -17.12 -10.79 0.61
C LEU A 198 -17.72 -11.29 1.93
N PRO A 199 -17.53 -10.56 3.04
CA PRO A 199 -18.24 -10.82 4.28
C PRO A 199 -19.77 -10.79 4.07
N PRO A 200 -20.56 -11.55 4.86
CA PRO A 200 -22.02 -11.59 4.69
C PRO A 200 -22.72 -10.23 4.67
N ALA A 201 -22.21 -9.25 5.42
CA ALA A 201 -22.76 -7.89 5.46
C ALA A 201 -22.55 -7.09 4.15
N ASP A 202 -21.56 -7.50 3.33
CA ASP A 202 -21.21 -6.85 2.07
C ASP A 202 -21.70 -7.65 0.85
N GLN A 203 -22.27 -8.84 1.07
CA GLN A 203 -22.86 -9.68 0.02
C GLN A 203 -24.16 -9.04 -0.52
N GLY A 204 -24.40 -9.17 -1.83
CA GLY A 204 -25.61 -8.64 -2.48
C GLY A 204 -25.58 -7.12 -2.75
N LEU A 205 -24.57 -6.39 -2.27
CA LEU A 205 -24.34 -4.98 -2.65
C LEU A 205 -23.93 -4.81 -4.11
N PHE A 206 -23.77 -5.91 -4.87
CA PHE A 206 -23.34 -5.87 -6.26
C PHE A 206 -24.07 -6.93 -7.06
N VAL A 207 -24.69 -6.49 -8.16
CA VAL A 207 -25.14 -7.36 -9.24
C VAL A 207 -24.34 -7.00 -10.51
N PRO A 208 -23.57 -7.93 -11.11
CA PRO A 208 -22.87 -7.69 -12.37
C PRO A 208 -23.80 -7.13 -13.46
N GLY A 209 -23.40 -6.02 -14.08
CA GLY A 209 -24.16 -5.36 -15.16
C GLY A 209 -25.21 -4.34 -14.69
N GLU A 210 -25.46 -4.23 -13.40
CA GLU A 210 -26.37 -3.24 -12.84
C GLU A 210 -25.84 -1.81 -13.04
N LYS A 211 -26.70 -0.92 -13.55
CA LYS A 211 -26.40 0.51 -13.66
C LYS A 211 -26.68 1.17 -12.32
N MET A 212 -25.61 1.62 -11.66
CA MET A 212 -25.71 2.39 -10.42
C MET A 212 -26.19 3.82 -10.69
N ALA A 213 -27.03 4.38 -9.80
CA ALA A 213 -27.47 5.77 -9.94
C ALA A 213 -26.29 6.73 -9.71
N ALA A 214 -26.41 7.94 -10.25
CA ALA A 214 -25.37 8.97 -10.11
C ALA A 214 -25.17 9.37 -8.63
N ALA A 215 -26.25 9.43 -7.86
CA ALA A 215 -26.21 9.75 -6.43
C ALA A 215 -25.40 8.72 -5.63
N ASP A 216 -25.62 7.42 -5.85
CA ASP A 216 -24.88 6.37 -5.14
C ASP A 216 -23.37 6.42 -5.43
N LYS A 217 -22.99 6.77 -6.66
CA LYS A 217 -21.58 7.00 -7.02
C LYS A 217 -20.99 8.18 -6.26
N GLU A 218 -21.72 9.27 -6.16
CA GLU A 218 -21.29 10.47 -5.42
C GLU A 218 -21.11 10.16 -3.93
N GLU A 219 -22.04 9.45 -3.32
CA GLU A 219 -21.91 9.00 -1.93
C GLU A 219 -20.71 8.07 -1.73
N ALA A 220 -20.46 7.15 -2.66
CA ALA A 220 -19.27 6.30 -2.65
C ALA A 220 -17.99 7.13 -2.72
N MET A 221 -17.95 8.16 -3.56
CA MET A 221 -16.80 9.08 -3.62
C MET A 221 -16.61 9.82 -2.29
N ILE A 222 -17.69 10.31 -1.66
CA ILE A 222 -17.63 10.98 -0.36
C ILE A 222 -17.05 10.04 0.71
N ARG A 223 -17.51 8.78 0.79
CA ARG A 223 -16.99 7.78 1.75
C ARG A 223 -15.51 7.50 1.53
N LEU A 224 -15.07 7.35 0.27
CA LEU A 224 -13.66 7.13 -0.05
C LEU A 224 -12.78 8.34 0.29
N VAL A 225 -13.24 9.55 -0.02
CA VAL A 225 -12.49 10.78 0.29
C VAL A 225 -12.43 11.04 1.79
N SER A 226 -13.51 10.77 2.53
CA SER A 226 -13.52 10.78 4.00
C SER A 226 -12.48 9.81 4.57
N ALA A 227 -12.46 8.56 4.09
CA ALA A 227 -11.48 7.56 4.52
C ALA A 227 -10.03 8.00 4.24
N ALA A 228 -9.75 8.51 3.04
CA ALA A 228 -8.45 9.03 2.66
C ALA A 228 -8.02 10.23 3.52
N ALA A 229 -8.94 11.18 3.73
CA ALA A 229 -8.71 12.35 4.58
C ALA A 229 -8.40 11.98 6.02
N ARG A 230 -9.15 11.03 6.59
CA ARG A 230 -8.94 10.53 7.93
C ARG A 230 -7.58 9.84 8.09
N ALA A 231 -7.18 9.02 7.12
CA ALA A 231 -5.89 8.33 7.16
C ALA A 231 -4.70 9.29 6.95
N HIS A 232 -4.88 10.36 6.17
CA HIS A 232 -3.85 11.39 6.01
C HIS A 232 -3.81 12.41 7.16
N GLY A 233 -4.94 12.66 7.83
CA GLY A 233 -5.12 13.67 8.87
C GLY A 233 -5.14 15.11 8.33
N ILE A 234 -4.16 15.44 7.48
CA ILE A 234 -4.04 16.72 6.78
C ILE A 234 -3.52 16.48 5.35
N GLY A 235 -4.05 17.23 4.38
CA GLY A 235 -3.61 17.11 2.99
C GLY A 235 -4.33 18.06 2.05
N THR A 236 -4.03 17.91 0.77
CA THR A 236 -4.71 18.64 -0.32
C THR A 236 -5.73 17.71 -0.99
N THR A 237 -6.61 18.27 -1.83
CA THR A 237 -7.49 17.48 -2.70
C THR A 237 -6.72 16.43 -3.51
N ARG A 238 -5.51 16.77 -3.98
CA ARG A 238 -4.66 15.84 -4.73
C ARG A 238 -4.14 14.69 -3.86
N CYS A 239 -3.82 14.95 -2.60
CA CYS A 239 -3.43 13.89 -1.65
C CYS A 239 -4.56 12.89 -1.49
N PHE A 240 -5.80 13.36 -1.28
CA PHE A 240 -6.96 12.49 -1.11
C PHE A 240 -7.32 11.72 -2.39
N ALA A 241 -7.13 12.34 -3.56
CA ALA A 241 -7.32 11.68 -4.85
C ALA A 241 -6.27 10.58 -5.09
N ASP A 242 -4.99 10.86 -4.83
CA ASP A 242 -3.91 9.91 -5.07
C ASP A 242 -4.04 8.66 -4.20
N TYR A 243 -4.49 8.82 -2.95
CA TYR A 243 -4.57 7.77 -1.94
C TYR A 243 -5.26 6.48 -2.40
N PHE A 244 -6.34 6.62 -3.16
CA PHE A 244 -7.05 5.50 -3.81
C PHE A 244 -6.99 5.59 -5.35
N ARG A 245 -6.15 6.45 -5.96
CA ARG A 245 -6.11 6.76 -7.42
C ARG A 245 -7.47 7.14 -8.01
N LEU A 246 -8.16 8.06 -7.37
CA LEU A 246 -9.48 8.53 -7.78
C LEU A 246 -9.41 9.72 -8.73
N PRO A 247 -10.42 9.92 -9.60
CA PRO A 247 -10.49 11.10 -10.47
C PRO A 247 -10.57 12.41 -9.69
N VAL A 248 -9.61 13.30 -9.90
CA VAL A 248 -9.47 14.55 -9.12
C VAL A 248 -10.75 15.40 -9.15
N ASN A 249 -11.45 15.49 -10.29
CA ASN A 249 -12.66 16.31 -10.41
C ASN A 249 -13.80 15.82 -9.50
N ALA A 250 -13.98 14.50 -9.39
CA ALA A 250 -14.99 13.92 -8.49
C ALA A 250 -14.58 14.09 -7.03
N VAL A 251 -13.29 13.91 -6.73
CA VAL A 251 -12.73 14.15 -5.40
C VAL A 251 -12.90 15.61 -4.98
N THR A 252 -12.74 16.58 -5.89
CA THR A 252 -12.97 18.00 -5.60
C THR A 252 -14.39 18.27 -5.13
N GLN A 253 -15.40 17.63 -5.74
CA GLN A 253 -16.79 17.79 -5.28
C GLN A 253 -17.01 17.17 -3.91
N ALA A 254 -16.50 15.97 -3.68
CA ALA A 254 -16.59 15.32 -2.38
C ALA A 254 -15.86 16.11 -1.27
N VAL A 255 -14.71 16.73 -1.56
CA VAL A 255 -14.02 17.61 -0.62
C VAL A 255 -14.88 18.83 -0.26
N ARG A 256 -15.58 19.44 -1.23
CA ARG A 256 -16.50 20.56 -0.95
C ARG A 256 -17.61 20.12 0.00
N TYR A 257 -18.26 18.99 -0.30
CA TYR A 257 -19.28 18.42 0.57
C TYR A 257 -18.76 18.17 2.00
N LEU A 258 -17.56 17.59 2.13
CA LEU A 258 -16.95 17.32 3.43
C LEU A 258 -16.54 18.59 4.19
N VAL A 259 -16.26 19.69 3.49
CA VAL A 259 -16.06 21.01 4.12
C VAL A 259 -17.39 21.57 4.60
N ASP A 260 -18.43 21.53 3.77
CA ASP A 260 -19.76 22.03 4.10
C ASP A 260 -20.39 21.25 5.28
N SER A 261 -20.10 19.93 5.38
CA SER A 261 -20.55 19.08 6.49
C SER A 261 -19.69 19.21 7.76
N GLY A 262 -18.56 19.93 7.69
CA GLY A 262 -17.65 20.12 8.82
C GLY A 262 -16.71 18.94 9.13
N GLU A 263 -16.65 17.91 8.27
CA GLU A 263 -15.70 16.82 8.41
C GLU A 263 -14.27 17.22 7.98
N LEU A 264 -14.16 18.18 7.07
CA LEU A 264 -12.92 18.83 6.67
C LEU A 264 -12.95 20.31 7.01
N GLU A 265 -11.84 20.83 7.52
CA GLU A 265 -11.62 22.27 7.72
C GLU A 265 -10.54 22.75 6.78
N GLN A 266 -10.79 23.83 6.03
CA GLN A 266 -9.74 24.47 5.24
C GLN A 266 -8.76 25.22 6.18
N VAL A 267 -7.49 24.87 6.11
CA VAL A 267 -6.41 25.47 6.91
C VAL A 267 -5.28 25.99 6.01
N ALA A 268 -4.47 26.90 6.53
CA ALA A 268 -3.22 27.29 5.89
C ALA A 268 -2.03 26.56 6.55
N VAL A 269 -1.05 26.12 5.77
CA VAL A 269 0.19 25.53 6.29
C VAL A 269 1.38 26.31 5.74
N ASN A 270 2.20 26.87 6.63
CA ASN A 270 3.39 27.63 6.24
C ASN A 270 4.35 26.72 5.45
N GLY A 271 4.74 27.15 4.24
CA GLY A 271 5.61 26.37 3.34
C GLY A 271 4.88 25.35 2.45
N TRP A 272 3.54 25.28 2.52
CA TRP A 272 2.74 24.46 1.63
C TRP A 272 1.85 25.34 0.73
N ASP A 273 2.31 25.56 -0.50
CA ASP A 273 1.67 26.47 -1.46
C ASP A 273 0.45 25.81 -2.17
N ALA A 274 -0.52 25.35 -1.38
CA ALA A 274 -1.77 24.79 -1.87
C ALA A 274 -2.87 24.91 -0.79
N VAL A 275 -4.14 24.85 -1.21
CA VAL A 275 -5.24 24.74 -0.26
C VAL A 275 -5.13 23.40 0.48
N THR A 276 -4.98 23.47 1.80
CA THR A 276 -4.90 22.31 2.68
C THR A 276 -6.16 22.15 3.51
N TYR A 277 -6.51 20.89 3.79
CA TYR A 277 -7.67 20.50 4.57
C TYR A 277 -7.22 19.64 5.75
N LEU A 278 -7.71 19.98 6.93
CA LEU A 278 -7.55 19.25 8.17
C LEU A 278 -8.81 18.41 8.41
N HIS A 279 -8.67 17.12 8.64
CA HIS A 279 -9.81 16.29 9.03
C HIS A 279 -10.25 16.64 10.45
N ALA A 280 -11.55 16.73 10.73
CA ALA A 280 -12.08 17.20 12.02
C ALA A 280 -11.63 16.37 13.23
N ALA A 281 -11.42 15.06 13.05
CA ALA A 281 -10.86 14.18 14.08
C ALA A 281 -9.32 14.25 14.23
N ALA A 282 -8.64 15.04 13.40
CA ALA A 282 -7.20 15.21 13.48
C ALA A 282 -6.82 15.98 14.75
N THR A 283 -5.71 15.59 15.35
CA THR A 283 -5.19 16.24 16.55
C THR A 283 -3.70 16.46 16.35
N ILE A 284 -3.17 17.54 16.93
CA ILE A 284 -1.76 17.91 16.81
C ILE A 284 -1.00 17.35 18.02
N PRO A 285 -0.20 16.28 17.89
CA PRO A 285 0.68 15.82 18.96
C PRO A 285 1.65 16.93 19.38
N ARG A 286 2.04 16.99 20.66
CA ARG A 286 3.11 17.91 21.11
C ARG A 286 4.48 17.55 20.54
N LYS A 287 4.76 16.26 20.35
CA LYS A 287 6.00 15.72 19.77
C LYS A 287 5.65 14.44 19.00
N ALA A 288 6.47 14.08 18.02
CA ALA A 288 6.53 12.73 17.48
C ALA A 288 7.86 12.09 17.86
N VAL A 289 7.83 10.82 18.23
CA VAL A 289 9.00 10.07 18.74
C VAL A 289 9.17 8.74 18.01
N ALA A 290 8.75 8.68 16.75
CA ALA A 290 8.84 7.46 15.95
C ALA A 290 10.30 7.17 15.56
N SER A 291 10.61 5.88 15.42
CA SER A 291 11.82 5.37 14.81
C SER A 291 11.38 4.23 13.90
N ALA A 292 11.44 4.40 12.59
CA ALA A 292 10.88 3.42 11.66
C ALA A 292 11.53 3.46 10.28
N LEU A 293 11.88 2.29 9.76
CA LEU A 293 12.11 2.10 8.33
C LEU A 293 10.77 2.03 7.61
N LEU A 294 10.59 2.84 6.57
CA LEU A 294 9.35 2.95 5.82
C LEU A 294 9.46 2.23 4.48
N SER A 295 8.42 1.49 4.10
CA SER A 295 8.38 0.89 2.77
C SER A 295 8.30 1.97 1.69
N PRO A 296 8.92 1.76 0.51
CA PRO A 296 8.72 2.64 -0.64
C PRO A 296 7.25 2.80 -1.04
N PHE A 297 6.41 1.82 -0.70
CA PHE A 297 4.98 1.77 -1.02
C PHE A 297 4.09 1.99 0.22
N ASP A 298 4.66 2.46 1.33
CA ASP A 298 3.88 2.88 2.51
C ASP A 298 2.98 4.07 2.17
N SER A 299 1.81 4.18 2.79
CA SER A 299 0.86 5.28 2.54
C SER A 299 1.29 6.64 3.09
N LEU A 300 2.32 6.69 3.94
CA LEU A 300 3.04 7.93 4.24
C LEU A 300 3.95 8.36 3.07
N VAL A 301 4.40 7.42 2.24
CA VAL A 301 5.55 7.55 1.34
C VAL A 301 5.13 7.59 -0.13
N PHE A 302 4.12 6.82 -0.57
CA PHE A 302 3.81 6.62 -1.99
C PHE A 302 3.46 7.90 -2.76
N GLU A 303 2.85 8.90 -2.10
CA GLU A 303 2.56 10.19 -2.71
C GLU A 303 3.80 11.04 -2.50
N ARG A 304 4.67 11.04 -3.52
CA ARG A 304 6.01 11.65 -3.44
C ARG A 304 5.98 13.16 -3.26
N ARG A 305 4.96 13.85 -3.78
CA ARG A 305 4.84 15.32 -3.70
C ARG A 305 4.45 15.75 -2.29
N ARG A 306 3.57 14.99 -1.64
CA ARG A 306 3.14 15.14 -0.26
C ARG A 306 4.28 14.82 0.67
N LEU A 307 5.02 13.74 0.40
CA LEU A 307 6.22 13.38 1.13
C LEU A 307 7.25 14.52 1.08
N GLU A 308 7.54 15.03 -0.12
CA GLU A 308 8.44 16.16 -0.33
C GLU A 308 7.94 17.43 0.38
N LYS A 309 6.67 17.81 0.21
CA LYS A 309 6.12 19.00 0.87
C LYS A 309 6.16 18.92 2.39
N LEU A 310 5.88 17.76 2.97
CA LEU A 310 5.88 17.60 4.42
C LEU A 310 7.29 17.51 5.00
N PHE A 311 8.16 16.72 4.38
CA PHE A 311 9.43 16.28 4.97
C PHE A 311 10.68 16.84 4.26
N ASP A 312 10.52 17.65 3.21
CA ASP A 312 11.62 18.09 2.35
C ASP A 312 12.46 16.93 1.82
N PHE A 313 11.78 15.83 1.49
CA PHE A 313 12.40 14.55 1.16
C PHE A 313 12.02 14.12 -0.26
N HIS A 314 12.85 14.51 -1.23
CA HIS A 314 12.70 14.05 -2.61
C HIS A 314 13.05 12.55 -2.69
N TYR A 315 12.10 11.71 -3.13
CA TYR A 315 12.28 10.27 -3.11
C TYR A 315 11.81 9.59 -4.41
N ARG A 316 12.74 8.83 -4.98
CA ARG A 316 12.50 7.97 -6.15
C ARG A 316 13.10 6.61 -5.86
N ILE A 317 12.28 5.56 -5.95
CA ILE A 317 12.76 4.18 -5.88
C ILE A 317 13.51 3.85 -7.17
N GLU A 318 14.67 3.22 -7.06
CA GLU A 318 15.59 2.99 -8.19
C GLU A 318 15.59 1.52 -8.67
N ILE A 319 14.57 0.72 -8.31
CA ILE A 319 14.43 -0.69 -8.71
C ILE A 319 14.43 -0.89 -10.24
N TYR A 320 13.94 0.09 -11.00
CA TYR A 320 13.93 0.07 -12.47
C TYR A 320 15.12 0.81 -13.09
N THR A 321 15.97 1.41 -12.27
CA THR A 321 17.15 2.13 -12.74
C THR A 321 18.30 1.13 -12.90
N PRO A 322 19.03 1.13 -14.04
CA PRO A 322 20.22 0.30 -14.22
C PRO A 322 21.21 0.51 -13.08
N GLN A 323 21.90 -0.56 -12.64
CA GLN A 323 22.74 -0.53 -11.42
C GLN A 323 23.74 0.63 -11.41
N GLN A 324 24.40 0.92 -12.53
CA GLN A 324 25.41 1.97 -12.65
C GLN A 324 24.84 3.41 -12.61
N GLN A 325 23.52 3.56 -12.76
CA GLN A 325 22.83 4.86 -12.74
C GLN A 325 22.10 5.12 -11.42
N ARG A 326 22.15 4.18 -10.47
CA ARG A 326 21.50 4.33 -9.16
C ARG A 326 22.30 5.31 -8.31
N LYS A 327 21.60 6.23 -7.66
CA LYS A 327 22.20 7.19 -6.72
C LYS A 327 22.36 6.60 -5.33
N TYR A 328 21.38 5.82 -4.87
CA TYR A 328 21.31 5.34 -3.48
C TYR A 328 21.26 3.82 -3.38
N GLY A 329 20.66 3.12 -4.35
CA GLY A 329 20.60 1.66 -4.31
C GLY A 329 19.33 1.06 -4.88
N TYR A 330 19.18 -0.26 -4.77
CA TYR A 330 18.07 -0.95 -5.43
C TYR A 330 16.75 -0.79 -4.68
N TYR A 331 16.71 -1.15 -3.39
CA TYR A 331 15.51 -1.19 -2.56
C TYR A 331 15.71 -0.33 -1.30
N VAL A 332 15.75 0.99 -1.54
CA VAL A 332 16.06 2.00 -0.55
C VAL A 332 14.84 2.34 0.30
N LEU A 333 14.91 2.13 1.62
CA LEU A 333 13.87 2.52 2.57
C LEU A 333 14.21 3.89 3.21
N PRO A 334 13.26 4.83 3.30
CA PRO A 334 13.39 6.01 4.14
C PRO A 334 13.39 5.64 5.64
N PHE A 335 14.24 6.29 6.42
CA PHE A 335 14.27 6.14 7.88
C PHE A 335 13.67 7.37 8.56
N LEU A 336 12.52 7.18 9.21
CA LEU A 336 11.83 8.18 10.02
C LEU A 336 12.40 8.18 11.43
N LEU A 337 12.84 9.34 11.91
CA LEU A 337 13.26 9.58 13.29
C LEU A 337 12.59 10.85 13.84
N GLY A 338 11.82 10.70 14.92
CA GLY A 338 10.99 11.75 15.49
C GLY A 338 9.88 12.17 14.53
N GLU A 339 10.03 13.38 13.97
CA GLU A 339 9.13 13.94 12.94
C GLU A 339 9.80 14.17 11.58
N ASN A 340 11.05 13.71 11.39
CA ASN A 340 11.83 13.91 10.17
C ASN A 340 12.20 12.57 9.52
N ILE A 341 12.35 12.58 8.20
CA ILE A 341 13.06 11.50 7.51
C ILE A 341 14.53 11.89 7.48
N VAL A 342 15.38 11.09 8.11
CA VAL A 342 16.77 11.45 8.42
C VAL A 342 17.80 10.60 7.70
N ALA A 343 17.39 9.50 7.07
CA ALA A 343 18.29 8.66 6.30
C ALA A 343 17.58 7.86 5.19
N ARG A 344 18.39 7.31 4.29
CA ARG A 344 18.04 6.36 3.23
C ARG A 344 18.90 5.11 3.41
N VAL A 345 18.28 3.94 3.31
CA VAL A 345 18.97 2.67 3.58
C VAL A 345 18.61 1.63 2.53
N ASP A 346 19.58 1.21 1.70
CA ASP A 346 19.42 0.12 0.73
C ASP A 346 19.59 -1.23 1.43
N LEU A 347 18.52 -2.04 1.46
CA LEU A 347 18.48 -3.25 2.26
C LEU A 347 18.24 -4.50 1.41
N LYS A 348 18.92 -5.59 1.79
CA LYS A 348 18.70 -6.94 1.28
C LYS A 348 18.65 -7.94 2.44
N ALA A 349 17.65 -8.80 2.45
CA ALA A 349 17.64 -9.99 3.28
C ALA A 349 18.40 -11.11 2.56
N ASP A 350 19.65 -11.37 2.98
CA ASP A 350 20.42 -12.52 2.49
C ASP A 350 20.06 -13.77 3.29
N ARG A 351 18.97 -14.41 2.89
CA ARG A 351 18.41 -15.58 3.58
C ARG A 351 19.33 -16.79 3.53
N GLN A 352 20.22 -16.88 2.54
CA GLN A 352 21.14 -18.01 2.41
C GLN A 352 22.25 -17.91 3.46
N SER A 353 22.78 -16.71 3.71
CA SER A 353 23.78 -16.47 4.75
C SER A 353 23.17 -16.13 6.12
N GLY A 354 21.86 -15.88 6.19
CA GLY A 354 21.18 -15.50 7.43
C GLY A 354 21.49 -14.07 7.87
N VAL A 355 21.77 -13.16 6.94
CA VAL A 355 22.25 -11.79 7.23
C VAL A 355 21.33 -10.73 6.62
N LEU A 356 21.02 -9.68 7.39
CA LEU A 356 20.44 -8.44 6.87
C LEU A 356 21.58 -7.55 6.34
N VAL A 357 21.65 -7.39 5.02
CA VAL A 357 22.71 -6.63 4.37
C VAL A 357 22.25 -5.18 4.14
N VAL A 358 22.95 -4.25 4.75
CA VAL A 358 22.89 -2.81 4.45
C VAL A 358 23.86 -2.54 3.29
N ARG A 359 23.31 -2.46 2.09
CA ARG A 359 24.08 -2.22 0.87
C ARG A 359 24.53 -0.77 0.74
N GLY A 360 23.79 0.15 1.36
CA GLY A 360 24.22 1.52 1.55
C GLY A 360 23.36 2.25 2.57
N ALA A 361 23.96 3.21 3.27
CA ALA A 361 23.31 4.03 4.28
C ALA A 361 23.72 5.50 4.11
N PHE A 362 22.74 6.37 3.90
CA PHE A 362 22.94 7.78 3.59
C PHE A 362 22.15 8.66 4.55
N ALA A 363 22.80 9.63 5.19
CA ALA A 363 22.13 10.62 6.01
C ALA A 363 21.48 11.70 5.13
N GLU A 364 20.31 12.19 5.55
CA GLU A 364 19.73 13.40 4.96
C GLU A 364 20.37 14.65 5.59
N ALA A 365 20.25 15.79 4.90
CA ALA A 365 20.76 17.05 5.42
C ALA A 365 20.11 17.40 6.78
N GLY A 366 20.93 17.70 7.79
CA GLY A 366 20.45 18.00 9.14
C GLY A 366 20.02 16.78 9.96
N ALA A 367 20.36 15.56 9.52
CA ALA A 367 20.15 14.36 10.33
C ALA A 367 20.81 14.49 11.72
N PRO A 368 20.10 14.11 12.81
CA PRO A 368 20.69 14.11 14.15
C PRO A 368 21.91 13.20 14.27
N LYS A 369 22.84 13.50 15.18
CA LYS A 369 24.08 12.72 15.37
C LYS A 369 23.81 11.28 15.80
N GLU A 370 22.72 11.08 16.52
CA GLU A 370 22.23 9.80 17.02
C GLU A 370 21.54 8.93 15.95
N THR A 371 21.43 9.41 14.70
CA THR A 371 20.74 8.69 13.61
C THR A 371 21.27 7.27 13.43
N ALA A 372 22.58 7.08 13.45
CA ALA A 372 23.20 5.75 13.30
C ALA A 372 22.79 4.77 14.42
N ILE A 373 22.67 5.26 15.66
CA ILE A 373 22.31 4.44 16.82
C ILE A 373 20.86 3.98 16.72
N HIS A 374 19.94 4.91 16.42
CA HIS A 374 18.53 4.58 16.24
C HIS A 374 18.30 3.68 15.03
N LEU A 375 19.05 3.88 13.96
CA LEU A 375 18.98 3.03 12.78
C LEU A 375 19.52 1.62 13.06
N ALA A 376 20.62 1.49 13.81
CA ALA A 376 21.15 0.19 14.23
C ALA A 376 20.09 -0.63 14.99
N THR A 377 19.45 -0.04 16.00
CA THR A 377 18.36 -0.70 16.75
C THR A 377 17.20 -1.13 15.86
N GLU A 378 16.83 -0.30 14.87
CA GLU A 378 15.75 -0.62 13.94
C GLU A 378 16.13 -1.76 12.98
N LEU A 379 17.39 -1.82 12.54
CA LEU A 379 17.92 -2.88 11.69
C LEU A 379 18.03 -4.21 12.44
N GLU A 380 18.43 -4.19 13.71
CA GLU A 380 18.43 -5.39 14.57
C GLU A 380 17.02 -5.94 14.74
N ALA A 381 16.04 -5.07 15.03
CA ALA A 381 14.65 -5.47 15.13
C ALA A 381 14.12 -6.07 13.82
N MET A 382 14.54 -5.51 12.68
CA MET A 382 14.19 -6.03 11.35
C MET A 382 14.88 -7.36 11.06
N ALA A 383 16.16 -7.51 11.38
CA ALA A 383 16.89 -8.77 11.23
C ALA A 383 16.22 -9.88 12.03
N LEU A 384 15.92 -9.62 13.31
CA LEU A 384 15.19 -10.55 14.18
C LEU A 384 13.82 -10.92 13.58
N TRP A 385 13.06 -9.92 13.13
CA TRP A 385 11.74 -10.13 12.53
C TRP A 385 11.79 -11.00 11.27
N LEU A 386 12.83 -10.86 10.46
CA LEU A 386 13.04 -11.64 9.24
C LEU A 386 13.72 -13.00 9.50
N GLY A 387 14.02 -13.34 10.76
CA GLY A 387 14.72 -14.58 11.11
C GLY A 387 16.19 -14.60 10.70
N LEU A 388 16.83 -13.43 10.63
CA LEU A 388 18.24 -13.25 10.29
C LEU A 388 19.07 -13.09 11.57
N GLY A 389 20.27 -13.65 11.59
CA GLY A 389 21.13 -13.73 12.78
C GLY A 389 22.04 -12.52 13.00
N SER A 390 22.29 -11.71 11.97
CA SER A 390 23.15 -10.53 12.07
C SER A 390 22.83 -9.47 11.02
N VAL A 391 23.42 -8.29 11.20
CA VAL A 391 23.40 -7.17 10.26
C VAL A 391 24.82 -6.94 9.74
N ALA A 392 24.99 -6.81 8.43
CA ALA A 392 26.27 -6.47 7.81
C ALA A 392 26.14 -5.16 7.03
N VAL A 393 27.11 -4.26 7.18
CA VAL A 393 27.10 -2.95 6.51
C VAL A 393 28.21 -2.89 5.47
N HIS A 394 27.83 -2.53 4.24
CA HIS A 394 28.78 -2.23 3.19
C HIS A 394 29.27 -0.77 3.33
N ASP A 395 30.52 -0.54 2.94
CA ASP A 395 31.12 0.80 2.87
C ASP A 395 30.57 1.58 1.66
N HIS A 396 29.33 2.05 1.79
CA HIS A 396 28.61 2.79 0.75
C HIS A 396 27.62 3.79 1.37
N GLY A 397 27.98 5.06 1.31
CA GLY A 397 27.19 6.16 1.89
C GLY A 397 27.82 6.72 3.16
N ASP A 398 27.52 7.97 3.46
CA ASP A 398 28.14 8.76 4.53
C ASP A 398 27.75 8.31 5.95
N LEU A 399 26.69 7.52 6.09
CA LEU A 399 26.24 6.98 7.37
C LEU A 399 26.81 5.58 7.66
N SER A 400 27.34 4.87 6.65
CA SER A 400 27.77 3.47 6.79
C SER A 400 28.81 3.24 7.89
N GLY A 401 29.84 4.09 7.99
CA GLY A 401 30.90 3.92 9.00
C GLY A 401 30.37 4.07 10.43
N SER A 402 29.57 5.11 10.69
CA SER A 402 28.94 5.31 12.01
C SER A 402 27.91 4.24 12.32
N LEU A 403 27.18 3.74 11.32
CA LEU A 403 26.23 2.64 11.47
C LEU A 403 26.94 1.33 11.83
N GLN A 404 28.03 1.00 11.14
CA GLN A 404 28.82 -0.20 11.43
C GLN A 404 29.39 -0.18 12.86
N ALA A 405 29.79 1.00 13.36
CA ALA A 405 30.27 1.16 14.74
C ALA A 405 29.15 1.12 15.79
N ALA A 406 27.89 1.37 15.39
CA ALA A 406 26.73 1.32 16.28
C ALA A 406 26.08 -0.07 16.36
N LEU A 407 26.45 -0.99 15.46
CA LEU A 407 26.05 -2.39 15.50
C LEU A 407 26.96 -3.20 16.44
N PRO A 408 26.43 -4.25 17.10
CA PRO A 408 27.15 -5.06 18.09
C PRO A 408 28.23 -5.96 17.50
#